data_AF-A0A348Z2S1-F1
#
_entry.id   AF-A0A348Z2S1-F1
#
_cell.length_a   1.000
_cell.length_b   1.000
_cell.length_c   1.000
_cell.angle_alpha   90.00
_cell.angle_beta   90.00
_cell.angle_gamma   90.00
#
_symmetry.space_group_name_H-M   'P 1'
#
loop_
_entity.id
_entity.type
_entity.pdbx_description
1 polymer ?
#
loop_
_entity_poly.entity_id
_entity_poly.type
_entity_poly.pdbx_seq_one_letter_code
_entity_poly.pdbx_strand_id
1 'polypeptide(L)'
;MLENMKVCLGKKFKNIVADSGNESEENYVYLLSNEMTPFIKPQIYEKWKKKSFKKDISKRENMKFDDLNDQYTCYNRKALKMWVLQLELLKQDINQ
;
A
#
# COMPACT_ATOMS: atom_id res chain seq x y z
N MET A 1 12.25 17.88 0.38
CA MET A 1 13.45 17.23 0.97
C MET A 1 14.28 16.50 -0.08
N LEU A 2 13.73 15.48 -0.76
CA LEU A 2 14.48 14.68 -1.74
C LEU A 2 15.02 15.52 -2.91
N GLU A 3 14.25 16.46 -3.43
CA GLU A 3 14.73 17.39 -4.47
C GLU A 3 15.91 18.25 -3.97
N ASN A 4 15.83 18.79 -2.76
CA ASN A 4 16.94 19.56 -2.17
C ASN A 4 18.19 18.68 -2.02
N MET A 5 18.04 17.42 -1.59
CA MET A 5 19.17 16.49 -1.48
C MET A 5 19.78 16.18 -2.85
N LYS A 6 18.96 16.05 -3.89
CA LYS A 6 19.43 15.85 -5.27
C LYS A 6 20.25 17.06 -5.74
N VAL A 7 19.80 18.28 -5.45
CA VAL A 7 20.54 19.51 -5.79
C VAL A 7 21.85 19.61 -5.00
N CYS A 8 21.82 19.40 -3.69
CA CYS A 8 23.00 19.56 -2.85
C CYS A 8 24.06 18.47 -3.06
N LEU A 9 23.65 17.23 -3.36
CA LEU A 9 24.55 16.08 -3.48
C LEU A 9 24.82 15.68 -4.93
N GLY A 10 24.12 16.28 -5.90
CA GLY A 10 24.22 15.95 -7.32
C GLY A 10 23.81 14.51 -7.66
N LYS A 11 23.15 13.79 -6.74
CA LYS A 11 22.78 12.38 -6.94
C LYS A 11 21.35 12.09 -6.56
N LYS A 12 20.77 11.11 -7.25
CA LYS A 12 19.48 10.49 -6.93
C LYS A 12 19.71 9.19 -6.19
N PHE A 13 19.00 8.97 -5.09
CA PHE A 13 19.06 7.72 -4.34
C PHE A 13 18.05 6.74 -4.91
N LYS A 14 18.50 5.51 -5.22
CA LYS A 14 17.62 4.48 -5.77
C LYS A 14 16.69 3.88 -4.71
N ASN A 15 17.18 3.67 -3.49
CA ASN A 15 16.44 3.03 -2.42
C ASN A 15 16.15 4.06 -1.32
N ILE A 16 14.89 4.24 -0.97
CA ILE A 16 14.45 5.21 0.04
C ILE A 16 13.88 4.46 1.23
N VAL A 17 14.49 4.63 2.40
CA VAL A 17 13.99 4.07 3.66
C VAL A 17 13.36 5.21 4.46
N ALA A 18 12.11 5.04 4.88
CA ALA A 18 11.42 6.03 5.70
C ALA A 18 10.55 5.38 6.78
N ASP A 19 10.22 6.18 7.79
CA ASP A 19 9.32 5.78 8.85
C ASP A 19 7.85 5.76 8.38
N SER A 20 6.97 5.31 9.27
CA SER A 20 5.53 5.26 9.01
C SER A 20 4.86 6.62 8.88
N GLY A 21 5.51 7.72 9.28
CA GLY A 21 4.98 9.06 9.04
C GLY A 21 4.96 9.42 7.55
N ASN A 22 5.71 8.67 6.73
CA ASN A 22 5.75 8.83 5.28
C ASN A 22 4.86 7.80 4.55
N GLU A 23 4.06 7.00 5.27
CA GLU A 23 3.13 6.03 4.68
C GLU A 23 1.88 6.73 4.13
N SER A 24 2.01 7.36 2.97
CA SER A 24 0.88 7.89 2.20
C SER A 24 0.97 7.42 0.75
N GLU A 25 -0.18 7.27 0.09
CA GLU A 25 -0.25 6.84 -1.30
C GLU A 25 0.54 7.80 -2.21
N GLU A 26 0.41 9.10 -1.98
CA GLU A 26 1.11 10.15 -2.73
C GLU A 26 2.62 10.00 -2.63
N ASN A 27 3.13 9.61 -1.45
CA ASN A 27 4.56 9.36 -1.27
C ASN A 27 5.03 8.13 -2.06
N TYR A 28 4.27 7.04 -2.07
CA TYR A 28 4.59 5.86 -2.88
C TYR A 28 4.57 6.19 -4.37
N VAL A 29 3.53 6.89 -4.85
CA VAL A 29 3.39 7.31 -6.24
C VAL A 29 4.54 8.20 -6.66
N TYR A 30 4.90 9.20 -5.85
CA TYR A 30 6.06 10.07 -6.12
C TYR A 30 7.37 9.28 -6.23
N LEU A 31 7.63 8.35 -5.31
CA LEU A 31 8.85 7.55 -5.34
C LEU A 31 8.91 6.63 -6.57
N LEU A 32 7.82 5.92 -6.86
CA LEU A 32 7.74 4.98 -7.99
C LEU A 32 7.80 5.70 -9.34
N SER A 33 7.08 6.80 -9.51
CA SER A 33 7.14 7.64 -10.73
C SER A 33 8.52 8.24 -10.97
N ASN A 34 9.31 8.40 -9.91
CA ASN A 34 10.70 8.79 -9.98
C ASN A 34 11.64 7.58 -9.97
N GLU A 35 11.25 6.37 -10.34
CA GLU A 35 12.14 5.19 -10.42
C GLU A 35 12.92 4.91 -9.11
N MET A 36 12.37 5.32 -7.97
CA MET A 36 12.92 5.04 -6.65
C MET A 36 12.15 3.89 -6.01
N THR A 37 12.87 3.02 -5.31
CA THR A 37 12.31 1.88 -4.57
C THR A 37 12.01 2.29 -3.13
N PRO A 38 10.72 2.34 -2.72
CA PRO A 38 10.32 2.72 -1.37
C PRO A 38 10.41 1.53 -0.40
N PHE A 39 11.02 1.76 0.76
CA PHE A 39 11.03 0.88 1.92
C PHE A 39 10.47 1.66 3.13
N ILE A 40 9.16 1.90 3.08
CA ILE A 40 8.42 2.66 4.10
C ILE A 40 7.85 1.67 5.11
N LYS A 41 8.11 1.90 6.39
CA LYS A 41 7.55 1.08 7.47
C LYS A 41 6.04 1.36 7.58
N PRO A 42 5.15 0.34 7.54
CA PRO A 42 3.73 0.58 7.79
C PRO A 42 3.46 1.08 9.21
N GLN A 43 2.49 1.96 9.40
CA GLN A 43 2.07 2.53 10.69
C GLN A 43 1.59 1.44 11.66
N ILE A 44 1.04 0.36 11.11
CA ILE A 44 0.54 -0.79 11.87
C ILE A 44 1.58 -1.90 12.08
N TYR A 45 2.83 -1.70 11.66
CA TYR A 45 3.89 -2.72 11.71
C TYR A 45 4.13 -3.31 13.10
N GLU A 46 4.20 -2.48 14.15
CA GLU A 46 4.41 -2.99 15.52
C GLU A 46 3.22 -3.82 16.03
N LYS A 47 2.01 -3.52 15.56
CA LYS A 47 0.80 -4.31 15.88
C LYS A 47 0.84 -5.66 15.16
N TRP A 48 1.24 -5.69 13.88
CA TRP A 48 1.33 -6.91 13.07
C TRP A 48 2.29 -7.96 13.63
N LYS A 49 3.33 -7.54 14.36
CA LYS A 49 4.27 -8.47 15.01
C LYS A 49 3.63 -9.27 16.15
N LYS A 50 2.55 -8.76 16.76
CA LYS A 50 1.90 -9.42 17.91
C LYS A 50 1.20 -10.71 17.48
N LYS A 51 1.37 -11.77 18.27
CA LYS A 51 0.73 -13.09 18.05
C LYS A 51 -0.79 -13.01 18.01
N SER A 52 -1.39 -12.13 18.81
CA SER A 52 -2.84 -11.89 18.81
C SER A 52 -3.32 -11.33 17.48
N PHE A 53 -2.60 -10.35 16.92
CA PHE A 53 -2.93 -9.77 15.61
C PHE A 53 -2.88 -10.82 14.51
N LYS A 54 -1.81 -11.62 14.45
CA LYS A 54 -1.64 -12.67 13.42
C LYS A 54 -2.70 -13.78 13.46
N LYS A 55 -3.36 -13.98 14.60
CA LYS A 55 -4.41 -15.00 14.78
C LYS A 55 -5.82 -14.46 14.60
N ASP A 56 -5.97 -13.15 14.45
CA ASP A 56 -7.27 -12.50 14.38
C ASP A 56 -7.86 -12.67 12.97
N ILE A 57 -8.80 -13.60 12.83
CA ILE A 57 -9.48 -13.91 11.56
C ILE A 57 -10.35 -12.75 11.02
N SER A 58 -10.61 -11.73 11.83
CA SER A 58 -11.37 -10.55 11.41
C SER A 58 -10.52 -9.56 10.62
N LYS A 59 -9.19 -9.67 10.67
CA LYS A 59 -8.27 -8.77 9.97
C LYS A 59 -8.12 -9.17 8.52
N ARG A 60 -8.25 -8.19 7.63
CA ARG A 60 -8.06 -8.37 6.18
C ARG A 60 -6.67 -8.90 5.87
N GLU A 61 -5.68 -8.44 6.61
CA GLU A 61 -4.27 -8.82 6.47
C GLU A 61 -4.02 -10.31 6.74
N ASN A 62 -4.95 -10.99 7.42
CA ASN A 62 -4.91 -12.43 7.66
C ASN A 62 -5.86 -13.22 6.74
N MET A 63 -6.50 -12.57 5.75
CA MET A 63 -7.35 -13.20 4.75
C MET A 63 -6.54 -13.56 3.49
N LYS A 64 -7.02 -14.55 2.71
CA LYS A 64 -6.40 -14.87 1.42
C LYS A 64 -6.78 -13.80 0.41
N PHE A 65 -5.81 -13.15 -0.21
CA PHE A 65 -6.02 -12.24 -1.34
C PHE A 65 -5.94 -13.01 -2.67
N ASP A 66 -6.77 -12.60 -3.61
CA ASP A 66 -6.84 -13.10 -4.98
C ASP A 66 -6.62 -11.92 -5.93
N ASP A 67 -5.40 -11.82 -6.47
CA ASP A 67 -4.95 -10.71 -7.31
C ASP A 67 -5.76 -10.60 -8.62
N LEU A 68 -6.24 -11.74 -9.15
CA LEU A 68 -6.96 -11.77 -10.44
C LEU A 68 -8.35 -11.15 -10.35
N ASN A 69 -9.04 -11.40 -9.23
CA ASN A 69 -10.41 -10.94 -9.00
C ASN A 69 -10.47 -9.75 -8.05
N ASP A 70 -9.31 -9.26 -7.59
CA ASP A 70 -9.16 -8.17 -6.62
C ASP A 70 -10.10 -8.34 -5.41
N GLN A 71 -9.98 -9.49 -4.75
CA GLN A 71 -10.88 -9.86 -3.67
C GLN A 71 -10.17 -10.59 -2.54
N TYR A 72 -10.73 -10.43 -1.34
CA TYR A 72 -10.30 -11.19 -0.17
C TYR A 72 -11.28 -12.33 0.09
N THR A 73 -10.77 -13.50 0.47
CA THR A 73 -11.59 -14.60 0.97
C THR A 73 -11.48 -14.65 2.49
N CYS A 74 -12.60 -14.40 3.18
CA CYS A 74 -12.64 -14.45 4.63
C CYS A 74 -12.58 -15.89 5.17
N TYR A 75 -12.40 -16.04 6.48
CA TYR A 75 -12.33 -17.36 7.14
C TYR A 75 -13.57 -18.23 6.88
N ASN A 76 -14.74 -17.62 6.68
CA ASN A 76 -15.99 -18.32 6.36
C ASN A 76 -16.17 -18.59 4.84
N ARG A 77 -15.09 -18.54 4.06
CA ARG A 77 -15.09 -18.78 2.60
C ARG A 77 -16.00 -17.84 1.79
N LYS A 78 -16.30 -16.65 2.32
CA LYS A 78 -17.01 -15.59 1.58
C LYS A 78 -16.01 -14.67 0.91
N ALA A 79 -16.26 -14.34 -0.35
CA ALA A 79 -15.53 -13.31 -1.07
C ALA A 79 -15.94 -11.92 -0.57
N LEU A 80 -14.96 -11.06 -0.36
CA LEU A 80 -15.10 -9.67 0.06
C LEU A 80 -14.45 -8.79 -1.01
N LYS A 81 -15.28 -8.05 -1.74
CA LYS A 81 -14.83 -7.04 -2.69
C LYS A 81 -14.80 -5.68 -2.03
N MET A 82 -13.75 -4.92 -2.31
CA MET A 82 -13.67 -3.53 -1.89
C MET A 82 -14.51 -2.65 -2.80
N TRP A 83 -15.54 -2.01 -2.26
CA TRP A 83 -16.41 -1.09 -3.01
C TRP A 83 -15.65 0.11 -3.61
N VAL A 84 -14.49 0.48 -3.05
CA VAL A 84 -13.69 1.62 -3.51
C VAL A 84 -13.22 1.45 -4.96
N LEU A 85 -12.79 0.24 -5.34
CA LEU A 85 -12.26 -0.04 -6.68
C LEU A 85 -13.37 -0.15 -7.75
N GLN A 86 -14.60 -0.47 -7.35
CA GLN A 86 -15.76 -0.44 -8.24
C GLN A 86 -16.13 0.99 -8.66
N LEU A 87 -15.93 1.99 -7.78
CA LEU A 87 -16.23 3.38 -8.11
C LEU A 87 -15.23 3.99 -9.11
N GLU A 88 -13.97 3.56 -9.10
CA GLU A 88 -12.97 4.01 -10.08
C GLU A 88 -13.20 3.43 -11.48
N LEU A 89 -13.59 2.15 -11.58
CA LEU A 89 -13.98 1.53 -12.84
C LEU A 89 -15.29 2.14 -13.39
N LEU A 90 -16.29 2.37 -12.52
CA LEU A 90 -17.53 3.04 -12.93
C LEU A 90 -17.33 4.49 -13.38
N LYS A 91 -16.32 5.20 -12.84
CA LYS A 91 -15.96 6.55 -13.31
C LYS A 91 -15.28 6.55 -14.68
N GLN A 92 -14.64 5.44 -15.09
CA GLN A 92 -14.07 5.30 -16.42
C GLN A 92 -15.16 5.06 -17.47
N ASP A 93 -16.21 4.31 -17.12
CA ASP A 93 -17.35 4.02 -18.01
C ASP A 93 -18.33 5.20 -18.19
N ILE A 94 -18.35 6.18 -17.29
CA ILE A 94 -19.24 7.37 -17.38
C ILE A 94 -18.64 8.50 -18.25
N ASN A 95 -17.32 8.47 -18.50
CA ASN A 95 -16.62 9.50 -19.28
C ASN A 95 -16.33 9.08 -20.73
N GLN A 96 -17.08 8.09 -21.25
CA GLN A 96 -17.07 7.65 -22.64
C GLN A 96 -18.43 7.91 -23.30
#